data_AF-A0A9P8LAI5-F1
#
_entry.id   AF-A0A9P8LAI5-F1
#
_cell.length_a   1.000
_cell.length_b   1.000
_cell.length_c   1.000
_cell.angle_alpha   90.00
_cell.angle_beta   90.00
_cell.angle_gamma   90.00
#
_symmetry.space_group_name_H-M   'P 1'
#
loop_
_entity.id
_entity.type
_entity.pdbx_description
1 polymer ?
#
loop_
_entity_poly.entity_id
_entity_poly.type
_entity_poly.pdbx_seq_one_letter_code
_entity_poly.pdbx_strand_id
1 'polypeptide(L)'
;MGQPEALTLFRRLGGSNVNAGSPDSEAELLDILEGLPLAIAQAAAFIRKTDITTETYVKMLKSTADLPRLLDESYVDRYRESDVPNSVMRTWLISMERIAKENACAYKILHTIAFFDNQGIPSELIHAAAGAGVEEYDIRIAVNRLRDFSFLQIRIALGQVLPSYELHRLVQLATRRSLESREKKAEQRLFSEMAIRIMAETFPDGTRGTWDRCKTYLSHSLKAFTLPEMEQHTHLTAKLLTKLTLYLNQQGSWKEAEELNLRALELQKEALGEKHPSALLAMGNLVSTYWRQGR
;
A
#
# COMPACT_ATOMS: atom_id res chain seq x y z
N MET A 1 8.71 6.18 -22.68
CA MET A 1 8.56 7.59 -23.12
C MET A 1 9.75 7.92 -24.02
N GLY A 2 9.59 8.79 -25.02
CA GLY A 2 10.74 9.22 -25.83
C GLY A 2 11.74 10.06 -25.01
N GLN A 3 13.02 10.02 -25.35
CA GLN A 3 14.08 10.81 -24.70
C GLN A 3 13.74 12.33 -24.57
N PRO A 4 13.23 13.02 -25.62
CA PRO A 4 12.89 14.46 -25.51
C PRO A 4 11.74 14.76 -24.54
N GLU A 5 10.73 13.88 -24.52
CA GLU A 5 9.57 13.98 -23.63
C GLU A 5 9.99 13.74 -22.18
N ALA A 6 10.86 12.75 -21.95
CA ALA A 6 11.41 12.42 -20.63
C ALA A 6 12.23 13.56 -20.04
N LEU A 7 13.06 14.21 -20.86
CA LEU A 7 13.83 15.40 -20.47
C LEU A 7 12.93 16.59 -20.15
N THR A 8 11.91 16.81 -20.97
CA THR A 8 10.93 17.88 -20.75
C THR A 8 10.18 17.67 -19.43
N LEU A 9 9.75 16.43 -19.16
CA LEU A 9 9.11 16.06 -17.91
C LEU A 9 10.04 16.29 -16.70
N PHE A 10 11.29 15.82 -16.80
CA PHE A 10 12.29 15.92 -15.73
C PHE A 10 12.55 17.39 -15.36
N ARG A 11 12.87 18.24 -16.34
CA ARG A 11 13.14 19.67 -16.11
C ARG A 11 11.93 20.41 -15.56
N ARG A 12 10.73 20.12 -16.07
CA ARG A 12 9.47 20.69 -15.56
C ARG A 12 9.24 20.37 -14.08
N LEU A 13 9.53 19.14 -13.66
CA LEU A 13 9.33 18.70 -12.28
C LEU A 13 10.48 19.11 -11.35
N GLY A 14 11.70 19.20 -11.87
CA GLY A 14 12.92 19.46 -11.09
C GLY A 14 13.15 20.92 -10.70
N GLY A 15 12.55 21.88 -11.42
CA GLY A 15 12.70 23.31 -11.11
C GLY A 15 14.12 23.84 -11.37
N SER A 16 14.51 24.91 -10.68
CA SER A 16 15.78 25.63 -10.89
C SER A 16 17.04 24.80 -10.63
N ASN A 17 16.96 23.78 -9.76
CA ASN A 17 18.12 22.97 -9.36
C ASN A 17 18.55 21.96 -10.42
N VAL A 18 17.64 21.57 -11.31
CA VAL A 18 17.96 20.72 -12.46
C VAL A 18 18.76 21.50 -13.52
N ASN A 19 18.58 22.83 -13.60
CA ASN A 19 19.33 23.68 -14.51
C ASN A 19 20.81 23.88 -14.12
N ALA A 20 21.23 23.38 -12.95
CA ALA A 20 22.63 23.36 -12.53
C ALA A 20 23.37 22.07 -12.93
N GLY A 21 22.68 21.07 -13.50
CA GLY A 21 23.29 19.84 -14.01
C GLY A 21 23.83 20.00 -15.43
N SER A 22 24.91 19.27 -15.75
CA SER A 22 25.38 19.16 -17.13
C SER A 22 24.39 18.37 -18.00
N PRO A 23 24.20 18.70 -19.30
CA PRO A 23 23.34 17.95 -20.21
C PRO A 23 23.65 16.45 -20.25
N ASP A 24 24.94 16.10 -20.08
CA ASP A 24 25.40 14.71 -20.03
C ASP A 24 24.85 13.98 -18.80
N SER A 25 24.83 14.63 -17.63
CA SER A 25 24.27 14.07 -16.40
C SER A 25 22.75 13.86 -16.46
N GLU A 26 22.04 14.73 -17.17
CA GLU A 26 20.60 14.57 -17.39
C GLU A 26 20.31 13.40 -18.33
N ALA A 27 21.05 13.27 -19.43
CA ALA A 27 20.91 12.14 -20.36
C ALA A 27 21.22 10.81 -19.67
N GLU A 28 22.31 10.75 -18.89
CA GLU A 28 22.68 9.59 -18.11
C GLU A 28 21.61 9.23 -17.06
N LEU A 29 21.06 10.22 -16.35
CA LEU A 29 19.98 9.98 -15.41
C LEU A 29 18.77 9.35 -16.11
N LEU A 30 18.33 9.92 -17.25
CA LEU A 30 17.15 9.42 -17.95
C LEU A 30 17.32 8.00 -18.49
N ASP A 31 18.55 7.62 -18.84
CA ASP A 31 18.92 6.25 -19.21
C ASP A 31 18.77 5.29 -18.00
N ILE A 32 19.34 5.65 -16.84
CA ILE A 32 19.19 4.88 -15.59
C ILE A 32 17.72 4.75 -15.18
N LEU A 33 16.90 5.77 -15.45
CA LEU A 33 15.47 5.78 -15.14
C LEU A 33 14.60 5.10 -16.19
N GLU A 34 15.20 4.56 -17.26
CA GLU A 34 14.53 3.82 -18.35
C GLU A 34 13.39 4.63 -19.00
N GLY A 35 13.45 5.97 -18.92
CA GLY A 35 12.37 6.85 -19.39
C GLY A 35 11.01 6.64 -18.71
N LEU A 36 10.96 6.03 -17.51
CA LEU A 36 9.71 5.78 -16.80
C LEU A 36 9.18 7.06 -16.12
N PRO A 37 7.95 7.51 -16.43
CA PRO A 37 7.43 8.78 -15.91
C PRO A 37 7.44 8.88 -14.37
N LEU A 38 7.13 7.77 -13.68
CA LEU A 38 7.15 7.72 -12.23
C LEU A 38 8.57 7.87 -11.67
N ALA A 39 9.54 7.12 -12.21
CA ALA A 39 10.92 7.17 -11.76
C ALA A 39 11.51 8.57 -11.97
N ILE A 40 11.21 9.19 -13.12
CA ILE A 40 11.55 10.58 -13.43
C ILE A 40 10.92 11.55 -12.41
N ALA A 41 9.64 11.38 -12.10
CA ALA A 41 8.95 12.24 -11.14
C ALA A 41 9.52 12.12 -9.72
N GLN A 42 9.86 10.91 -9.29
CA GLN A 42 10.50 10.65 -7.99
C GLN A 42 11.92 11.23 -7.93
N ALA A 43 12.72 11.02 -8.98
CA ALA A 43 14.07 11.57 -9.07
C ALA A 43 14.06 13.11 -9.05
N ALA A 44 13.24 13.73 -9.90
CA ALA A 44 13.09 15.19 -9.95
C ALA A 44 12.61 15.76 -8.61
N ALA A 45 11.63 15.10 -7.99
CA ALA A 45 11.14 15.46 -6.67
C ALA A 45 12.24 15.40 -5.60
N PHE A 46 13.04 14.33 -5.60
CA PHE A 46 14.13 14.14 -4.65
C PHE A 46 15.20 15.22 -4.80
N ILE A 47 15.69 15.45 -6.02
CA ILE A 47 16.69 16.47 -6.35
C ILE A 47 16.21 17.85 -5.86
N ARG A 48 14.99 18.22 -6.22
CA ARG A 48 14.39 19.50 -5.81
C ARG A 48 14.24 19.64 -4.30
N LYS A 49 13.87 18.57 -3.58
CA LYS A 49 13.62 18.61 -2.13
C LYS A 49 14.88 18.51 -1.28
N THR A 50 15.98 18.04 -1.85
CA THR A 50 17.28 17.89 -1.16
C THR A 50 18.32 18.90 -1.62
N ASP A 51 18.00 19.73 -2.61
CA ASP A 51 18.87 20.78 -3.14
C ASP A 51 20.23 20.24 -3.66
N ILE A 52 20.27 18.97 -4.08
CA ILE A 52 21.45 18.36 -4.68
C ILE A 52 21.45 18.54 -6.20
N THR A 53 22.59 18.30 -6.84
CA THR A 53 22.71 18.33 -8.31
C THR A 53 22.30 16.99 -8.93
N THR A 54 21.93 17.02 -10.22
CA THR A 54 21.68 15.81 -11.03
C THR A 54 22.87 14.84 -10.98
N GLU A 55 24.09 15.35 -11.10
CA GLU A 55 25.33 14.56 -11.00
C GLU A 55 25.49 13.84 -9.66
N THR A 56 25.16 14.52 -8.55
CA THR A 56 25.21 13.92 -7.22
C THR A 56 24.18 12.81 -7.09
N TYR A 57 22.96 13.03 -7.60
CA TYR A 57 21.90 12.04 -7.58
C TYR A 57 22.24 10.79 -8.42
N VAL A 58 22.82 10.97 -9.61
CA VAL A 58 23.28 9.85 -10.45
C VAL A 58 24.35 9.03 -9.74
N LYS A 59 25.30 9.68 -9.03
CA LYS A 59 26.28 8.97 -8.20
C LYS A 59 25.60 8.13 -7.12
N MET A 60 24.58 8.68 -6.44
CA MET A 60 23.81 7.94 -5.43
C MET A 60 23.07 6.72 -6.03
N LEU A 61 22.44 6.88 -7.19
CA LEU A 61 21.76 5.78 -7.90
C LEU A 61 22.72 4.66 -8.29
N LYS A 62 23.97 4.99 -8.63
CA LYS A 62 25.02 4.02 -8.96
C LYS A 62 25.62 3.36 -7.72
N SER A 63 25.73 4.09 -6.61
CA SER A 63 26.30 3.60 -5.35
C SER A 63 25.31 2.84 -4.47
N THR A 64 24.07 2.64 -4.92
CA THR A 64 23.03 1.96 -4.16
C THR A 64 23.38 0.47 -4.00
N ALA A 65 24.09 0.14 -2.91
CA ALA A 65 24.73 -1.15 -2.68
C ALA A 65 23.76 -2.30 -2.33
N ASP A 66 22.55 -1.98 -1.84
CA ASP A 66 21.55 -3.00 -1.45
C ASP A 66 20.66 -3.47 -2.61
N LEU A 67 20.83 -2.92 -3.82
CA LEU A 67 20.02 -3.32 -4.96
C LEU A 67 20.15 -4.83 -5.30
N PRO A 68 21.35 -5.45 -5.32
CA PRO A 68 21.46 -6.89 -5.57
C PRO A 68 20.73 -7.75 -4.52
N ARG A 69 20.61 -7.30 -3.26
CA ARG A 69 19.89 -8.03 -2.20
C ARG A 69 18.37 -7.92 -2.34
N LEU A 70 17.87 -6.79 -2.86
CA LEU A 70 16.45 -6.58 -3.19
C LEU A 70 16.05 -7.24 -4.52
N LEU A 71 17.05 -7.61 -5.33
CA LEU A 71 16.92 -8.26 -6.63
C LEU A 71 17.35 -9.73 -6.64
N ASP A 72 17.80 -10.30 -5.51
CA ASP A 72 18.47 -11.61 -5.50
C ASP A 72 17.53 -12.74 -5.97
N GLU A 73 18.05 -13.49 -6.95
CA GLU A 73 17.38 -14.31 -7.95
C GLU A 73 17.02 -15.73 -7.46
N SER A 74 16.12 -15.86 -6.49
CA SER A 74 15.72 -17.22 -6.03
C SER A 74 14.23 -17.51 -5.97
N TYR A 75 13.37 -16.86 -6.75
CA TYR A 75 12.00 -17.37 -6.98
C TYR A 75 11.52 -17.08 -8.40
N VAL A 76 11.89 -17.97 -9.34
CA VAL A 76 11.20 -18.10 -10.63
C VAL A 76 9.86 -18.79 -10.36
N ASP A 77 8.85 -18.02 -9.99
CA ASP A 77 7.46 -18.53 -9.95
C ASP A 77 6.70 -18.05 -11.20
N ARG A 78 6.24 -19.01 -12.00
CA ARG A 78 5.89 -18.86 -13.43
C ARG A 78 4.55 -18.17 -13.69
N TYR A 79 4.00 -17.45 -12.70
CA TYR A 79 2.77 -16.69 -12.85
C TYR A 79 2.77 -15.48 -11.91
N ARG A 80 3.23 -14.31 -12.35
CA ARG A 80 2.66 -12.98 -12.04
C ARG A 80 3.49 -11.85 -12.66
N GLU A 81 2.83 -10.70 -12.84
CA GLU A 81 3.35 -9.39 -13.23
C GLU A 81 4.42 -8.85 -12.23
N SER A 82 5.53 -9.58 -12.00
CA SER A 82 6.29 -9.57 -10.74
C SER A 82 7.49 -8.63 -10.61
N ASP A 83 7.91 -7.90 -11.65
CA ASP A 83 9.12 -7.08 -11.54
C ASP A 83 8.81 -5.58 -11.45
N VAL A 84 9.13 -5.02 -10.28
CA VAL A 84 9.28 -3.57 -10.12
C VAL A 84 10.52 -3.18 -10.94
N PRO A 85 10.43 -2.23 -11.88
CA PRO A 85 11.58 -1.79 -12.65
C PRO A 85 12.71 -1.33 -11.73
N ASN A 86 13.95 -1.70 -12.07
CA ASN A 86 15.13 -1.38 -11.27
C ASN A 86 15.28 0.13 -11.05
N SER A 87 14.98 0.91 -12.09
CA SER A 87 14.87 2.36 -12.06
C SER A 87 13.95 2.86 -10.93
N VAL A 88 12.72 2.33 -10.84
CA VAL A 88 11.75 2.70 -9.79
C VAL A 88 12.19 2.21 -8.42
N MET A 89 12.77 1.00 -8.33
CA MET A 89 13.23 0.48 -7.04
C MET A 89 14.38 1.31 -6.47
N ARG A 90 15.32 1.75 -7.31
CA ARG A 90 16.44 2.63 -6.90
C ARG A 90 15.94 4.00 -6.44
N THR A 91 15.07 4.65 -7.21
CA THR A 91 14.51 5.97 -6.84
C THR A 91 13.68 5.88 -5.56
N TRP A 92 12.92 4.80 -5.41
CA TRP A 92 12.15 4.49 -4.21
C TRP A 92 13.09 4.34 -3.01
N LEU A 93 14.13 3.52 -3.11
CA LEU A 93 15.04 3.22 -1.99
C LEU A 93 15.73 4.48 -1.45
N ILE A 94 16.34 5.29 -2.34
CA ILE A 94 17.02 6.52 -1.95
C ILE A 94 16.06 7.48 -1.23
N SER A 95 14.85 7.63 -1.76
CA SER A 95 13.83 8.50 -1.15
C SER A 95 13.33 7.91 0.17
N MET A 96 13.20 6.59 0.28
CA MET A 96 12.70 5.92 1.48
C MET A 96 13.71 5.96 2.63
N GLU A 97 15.00 5.75 2.36
CA GLU A 97 16.06 5.90 3.37
C GLU A 97 16.03 7.29 4.00
N ARG A 98 15.74 8.32 3.19
CA ARG A 98 15.62 9.70 3.65
C ARG A 98 14.36 9.88 4.51
N ILE A 99 13.20 9.47 4.01
CA ILE A 99 11.93 9.58 4.73
C ILE A 99 11.97 8.83 6.06
N ALA A 100 12.56 7.64 6.10
CA ALA A 100 12.71 6.85 7.32
C ALA A 100 13.46 7.60 8.42
N LYS A 101 14.49 8.39 8.06
CA LYS A 101 15.30 9.18 9.01
C LYS A 101 14.61 10.46 9.48
N GLU A 102 13.79 11.07 8.62
CA GLU A 102 13.23 12.40 8.87
C GLU A 102 11.78 12.38 9.36
N ASN A 103 11.00 11.36 8.99
CA ASN A 103 9.57 11.31 9.28
C ASN A 103 9.09 9.86 9.43
N ALA A 104 9.18 9.34 10.66
CA ALA A 104 8.72 8.01 11.01
C ALA A 104 7.21 7.80 10.75
N CYS A 105 6.40 8.85 10.87
CA CYS A 105 4.97 8.79 10.58
C CYS A 105 4.71 8.54 9.08
N ALA A 106 5.43 9.23 8.19
CA ALA A 106 5.35 9.00 6.74
C ALA A 106 5.79 7.58 6.36
N TYR A 107 6.88 7.09 6.96
CA TYR A 107 7.34 5.72 6.78
C TYR A 107 6.25 4.72 7.16
N LYS A 108 5.67 4.88 8.36
CA LYS A 108 4.62 4.02 8.87
C LYS A 108 3.35 4.06 8.02
N ILE A 109 2.90 5.25 7.62
CA ILE A 109 1.72 5.41 6.74
C ILE A 109 1.95 4.64 5.44
N LEU A 110 3.05 4.90 4.73
CA LEU A 110 3.32 4.30 3.42
C LEU A 110 3.38 2.76 3.50
N HIS A 111 4.12 2.23 4.47
CA HIS A 111 4.26 0.78 4.61
C HIS A 111 2.97 0.09 5.05
N THR A 112 2.11 0.76 5.83
CA THR A 112 0.80 0.22 6.20
C THR A 112 -0.16 0.23 5.00
N ILE A 113 -0.30 1.36 4.30
CA ILE A 113 -1.27 1.48 3.18
C ILE A 113 -0.88 0.67 1.96
N ALA A 114 0.39 0.24 1.85
CA ALA A 114 0.84 -0.67 0.81
C ALA A 114 0.10 -2.01 0.80
N PHE A 115 -0.55 -2.39 1.91
CA PHE A 115 -1.38 -3.60 2.03
C PHE A 115 -2.86 -3.39 1.68
N PHE A 116 -3.29 -2.17 1.36
CA PHE A 116 -4.66 -1.85 0.92
C PHE A 116 -4.77 -1.81 -0.61
N ASP A 117 -6.00 -1.63 -1.13
CA ASP A 117 -6.16 -1.22 -2.53
C ASP A 117 -5.41 0.10 -2.76
N ASN A 118 -4.70 0.20 -3.88
CA ASN A 118 -3.84 1.32 -4.19
C ASN A 118 -4.61 2.53 -4.76
N GLN A 119 -5.93 2.43 -4.92
CA GLN A 119 -6.82 3.47 -5.39
C GLN A 119 -7.89 3.82 -4.35
N GLY A 120 -8.27 5.10 -4.28
CA GLY A 120 -9.41 5.55 -3.48
C GLY A 120 -9.26 5.36 -1.97
N ILE A 121 -8.03 5.32 -1.44
CA ILE A 121 -7.76 5.10 -0.01
C ILE A 121 -8.39 6.25 0.81
N PRO A 122 -9.36 5.98 1.70
CA PRO A 122 -10.01 7.03 2.49
C PRO A 122 -9.05 7.71 3.48
N SER A 123 -9.32 8.98 3.79
CA SER A 123 -8.58 9.72 4.84
C SER A 123 -8.50 8.94 6.15
N GLU A 124 -9.60 8.31 6.57
CA GLU A 124 -9.68 7.54 7.80
C GLU A 124 -8.66 6.39 7.85
N LEU A 125 -8.35 5.76 6.71
CA LEU A 125 -7.30 4.74 6.64
C LEU A 125 -5.90 5.35 6.77
N ILE A 126 -5.67 6.56 6.25
CA ILE A 126 -4.41 7.30 6.45
C ILE A 126 -4.22 7.65 7.93
N HIS A 127 -5.26 8.17 8.58
CA HIS A 127 -5.20 8.49 10.02
C HIS A 127 -4.95 7.24 10.86
N ALA A 128 -5.67 6.15 10.58
CA ALA A 128 -5.48 4.91 11.29
C ALA A 128 -4.09 4.30 11.05
N ALA A 129 -3.53 4.44 9.84
CA ALA A 129 -2.18 4.00 9.50
C ALA A 129 -1.07 4.78 10.22
N ALA A 130 -1.27 6.08 10.47
CA ALA A 130 -0.37 6.87 11.31
C ALA A 130 -0.28 6.31 12.74
N GLY A 131 -1.42 5.79 13.23
CA GLY A 131 -1.55 5.13 14.52
C GLY A 131 -2.21 5.98 15.59
N ALA A 132 -2.64 5.33 16.67
CA ALA A 132 -3.32 5.99 17.78
C ALA A 132 -2.43 7.05 18.44
N GLY A 133 -3.03 8.21 18.74
CA GLY A 133 -2.37 9.29 19.47
C GLY A 133 -1.45 10.18 18.61
N VAL A 134 -1.40 9.99 17.29
CA VAL A 134 -0.70 10.92 16.39
C VAL A 134 -1.62 12.09 16.08
N GLU A 135 -1.13 13.31 16.27
CA GLU A 135 -1.88 14.54 16.02
C GLU A 135 -2.16 14.75 14.53
N GLU A 136 -3.31 15.35 14.22
CA GLU A 136 -3.75 15.67 12.85
C GLU A 136 -2.70 16.47 12.07
N TYR A 137 -1.99 17.36 12.76
CA TYR A 137 -0.92 18.17 12.21
C TYR A 137 0.25 17.31 11.71
N ASP A 138 0.68 16.32 12.49
CA ASP A 138 1.80 15.44 12.15
C ASP A 138 1.45 14.49 11.01
N ILE A 139 0.20 14.00 10.98
CA ILE A 139 -0.34 13.20 9.87
C ILE A 139 -0.28 14.00 8.58
N ARG A 140 -0.71 15.28 8.62
CA ARG A 140 -0.64 16.16 7.46
C ARG A 140 0.80 16.42 7.00
N ILE A 141 1.76 16.59 7.91
CA ILE A 141 3.18 16.70 7.55
C ILE A 141 3.65 15.41 6.86
N ALA A 142 3.31 14.25 7.41
CA ALA A 142 3.69 12.96 6.86
C ALA A 142 3.13 12.72 5.46
N VAL A 143 1.83 12.99 5.26
CA VAL A 143 1.16 12.93 3.95
C VAL A 143 1.80 13.89 2.95
N ASN A 144 2.08 15.12 3.36
CA ASN A 144 2.77 16.09 2.50
C ASN A 144 4.18 15.60 2.12
N ARG A 145 4.89 14.94 3.04
CA ARG A 145 6.21 14.37 2.75
C ARG A 145 6.12 13.27 1.69
N LEU A 146 5.15 12.36 1.81
CA LEU A 146 4.92 11.31 0.81
C LEU A 146 4.52 11.88 -0.56
N ARG A 147 3.68 12.92 -0.57
CA ARG A 147 3.30 13.63 -1.80
C ARG A 147 4.50 14.34 -2.43
N ASP A 148 5.34 14.98 -1.62
CA ASP A 148 6.50 15.73 -2.07
C ASP A 148 7.51 14.85 -2.84
N PHE A 149 7.64 13.57 -2.46
CA PHE A 149 8.46 12.56 -3.15
C PHE A 149 7.69 11.75 -4.20
N SER A 150 6.48 12.17 -4.58
CA SER A 150 5.63 11.49 -5.56
C SER A 150 5.26 10.04 -5.20
N PHE A 151 5.19 9.72 -3.90
CA PHE A 151 4.72 8.41 -3.43
C PHE A 151 3.20 8.32 -3.26
N LEU A 152 2.56 9.46 -2.97
CA LEU A 152 1.13 9.51 -2.69
C LEU A 152 0.47 10.65 -3.48
N GLN A 153 -0.64 10.36 -4.14
CA GLN A 153 -1.49 11.37 -4.78
C GLN A 153 -2.71 11.65 -3.90
N ILE A 154 -3.17 12.90 -3.92
CA ILE A 154 -4.33 13.36 -3.16
C ILE A 154 -5.41 13.76 -4.16
N ARG A 155 -6.62 13.22 -4.01
CA ARG A 155 -7.79 13.58 -4.79
C ARG A 155 -8.90 14.06 -3.88
N ILE A 156 -9.60 15.11 -4.30
CA ILE A 156 -10.82 15.59 -3.63
C ILE A 156 -11.93 15.55 -4.68
N ALA A 157 -12.88 14.63 -4.50
CA ALA A 157 -14.02 14.52 -5.41
C ALA A 157 -15.04 15.63 -5.14
N LEU A 158 -15.79 16.01 -6.17
CA LEU A 158 -16.87 16.99 -6.04
C LEU A 158 -17.87 16.56 -4.95
N GLY A 159 -18.11 17.44 -3.98
CA GLY A 159 -19.03 17.19 -2.87
C GLY A 159 -18.46 16.38 -1.70
N GLN A 160 -17.19 15.94 -1.76
CA GLN A 160 -16.51 15.31 -0.63
C GLN A 160 -15.73 16.33 0.19
N VAL A 161 -15.85 16.25 1.53
CA VAL A 161 -15.11 17.11 2.47
C VAL A 161 -13.69 16.62 2.67
N LEU A 162 -13.51 15.30 2.73
CA LEU A 162 -12.22 14.65 2.97
C LEU A 162 -11.62 14.14 1.66
N PRO A 163 -10.29 14.22 1.48
CA PRO A 163 -9.62 13.65 0.33
C PRO A 163 -9.62 12.12 0.35
N SER A 164 -9.50 11.54 -0.83
CA SER A 164 -9.07 10.16 -1.06
C SER A 164 -7.63 10.16 -1.57
N TYR A 165 -6.89 9.08 -1.30
CA TYR A 165 -5.49 8.96 -1.63
C TYR A 165 -5.25 7.83 -2.63
N GLU A 166 -4.23 8.00 -3.46
CA GLU A 166 -3.83 6.98 -4.42
C GLU A 166 -2.34 6.71 -4.32
N LEU A 167 -2.02 5.42 -4.24
CA LEU A 167 -0.68 4.89 -4.28
C LEU A 167 -0.43 4.38 -5.71
N HIS A 168 0.65 4.83 -6.33
CA HIS A 168 1.02 4.28 -7.63
C HIS A 168 1.34 2.78 -7.47
N ARG A 169 0.84 1.92 -8.36
CA ARG A 169 1.01 0.45 -8.28
C ARG A 169 2.48 0.04 -8.09
N LEU A 170 3.40 0.66 -8.83
CA LEU A 170 4.84 0.41 -8.67
C LEU A 170 5.41 0.85 -7.33
N VAL A 171 4.91 1.92 -6.70
CA VAL A 171 5.32 2.32 -5.35
C VAL A 171 4.82 1.29 -4.34
N GLN A 172 3.56 0.85 -4.47
CA GLN A 172 3.01 -0.22 -3.63
C GLN A 172 3.83 -1.50 -3.71
N LEU A 173 4.23 -1.91 -4.92
CA LEU A 173 5.04 -3.09 -5.13
C LEU A 173 6.46 -2.90 -4.55
N ALA A 174 7.10 -1.75 -4.80
CA ALA A 174 8.42 -1.44 -4.25
C ALA A 174 8.43 -1.47 -2.71
N THR A 175 7.42 -0.86 -2.07
CA THR A 175 7.26 -0.85 -0.61
C THR A 175 7.06 -2.24 -0.02
N ARG A 176 6.34 -3.13 -0.70
CA ARG A 176 6.20 -4.52 -0.24
C ARG A 176 7.47 -5.31 -0.47
N ARG A 177 8.08 -5.17 -1.64
CA ARG A 177 9.35 -5.83 -1.98
C ARG A 177 10.48 -5.46 -1.02
N SER A 178 10.52 -4.20 -0.55
CA SER A 178 11.51 -3.80 0.46
C SER A 178 11.35 -4.48 1.82
N LEU A 179 10.19 -5.08 2.09
CA LEU A 179 9.90 -5.80 3.33
C LEU A 179 10.11 -7.33 3.23
N GLU A 180 10.36 -7.86 2.03
CA GLU A 180 10.51 -9.31 1.79
C GLU A 180 11.86 -9.87 2.28
N SER A 181 12.83 -8.99 2.57
CA SER A 181 14.14 -9.40 3.05
C SER A 181 14.04 -10.09 4.41
N ARG A 182 14.95 -11.04 4.68
CA ARG A 182 14.94 -11.83 5.93
C ARG A 182 15.01 -10.94 7.18
N GLU A 183 15.72 -9.82 7.11
CA GLU A 183 15.88 -8.86 8.20
C GLU A 183 14.62 -8.02 8.44
N LYS A 184 13.81 -7.80 7.38
CA LYS A 184 12.60 -6.98 7.42
C LYS A 184 11.32 -7.76 7.71
N LYS A 185 11.39 -9.08 7.93
CA LYS A 185 10.23 -9.92 8.27
C LYS A 185 9.44 -9.42 9.48
N ALA A 186 10.11 -8.87 10.50
CA ALA A 186 9.43 -8.30 11.66
C ALA A 186 8.63 -7.03 11.31
N GLU A 187 9.19 -6.16 10.48
CA GLU A 187 8.51 -4.97 9.96
C GLU A 187 7.35 -5.35 9.03
N GLN A 188 7.54 -6.34 8.14
CA GLN A 188 6.48 -6.86 7.28
C GLN A 188 5.29 -7.36 8.10
N ARG A 189 5.55 -8.13 9.17
CA ARG A 189 4.52 -8.60 10.10
C ARG A 189 3.81 -7.44 10.78
N LEU A 190 4.57 -6.45 11.28
CA LEU A 190 4.01 -5.28 11.94
C LEU A 190 3.04 -4.51 11.02
N PHE A 191 3.47 -4.20 9.78
CA PHE A 191 2.66 -3.40 8.87
C PHE A 191 1.47 -4.18 8.30
N SER A 192 1.62 -5.47 8.03
CA SER A 192 0.49 -6.32 7.65
C SER A 192 -0.52 -6.47 8.79
N GLU A 193 -0.07 -6.63 10.03
CA GLU A 193 -0.93 -6.68 11.22
C GLU A 193 -1.69 -5.36 11.39
N MET A 194 -0.99 -4.24 11.25
CA MET A 194 -1.61 -2.92 11.32
C MET A 194 -2.70 -2.77 10.26
N ALA A 195 -2.42 -3.14 9.00
CA ALA A 195 -3.40 -3.05 7.93
C ALA A 195 -4.66 -3.88 8.24
N ILE A 196 -4.51 -5.15 8.65
CA ILE A 196 -5.66 -6.01 8.94
C ILE A 196 -6.41 -5.57 10.20
N ARG A 197 -5.71 -5.05 11.21
CA ARG A 197 -6.33 -4.46 12.41
C ARG A 197 -7.18 -3.25 12.04
N ILE A 198 -6.62 -2.32 11.25
CA ILE A 198 -7.33 -1.15 10.77
C ILE A 198 -8.60 -1.58 10.02
N MET A 199 -8.52 -2.56 9.12
CA MET A 199 -9.71 -3.05 8.42
C MET A 199 -10.70 -3.71 9.37
N ALA A 200 -10.24 -4.56 10.30
CA ALA A 200 -11.12 -5.22 11.26
C ALA A 200 -11.85 -4.23 12.19
N GLU A 201 -11.25 -3.07 12.48
CA GLU A 201 -11.82 -2.02 13.32
C GLU A 201 -12.73 -1.07 12.50
N THR A 202 -12.28 -0.65 11.32
CA THR A 202 -12.96 0.37 10.50
C THR A 202 -14.05 -0.18 9.60
N PHE A 203 -13.96 -1.46 9.17
CA PHE A 203 -14.98 -2.07 8.32
C PHE A 203 -16.32 -2.11 9.09
N PRO A 204 -17.39 -1.53 8.54
CA PRO A 204 -18.68 -1.47 9.24
C PRO A 204 -19.29 -2.86 9.49
N ASP A 205 -20.29 -2.93 10.36
CA ASP A 205 -21.00 -4.17 10.69
C ASP A 205 -21.86 -4.73 9.54
N GLY A 206 -21.97 -4.00 8.43
CA GLY A 206 -22.74 -4.38 7.26
C GLY A 206 -24.23 -4.08 7.38
N THR A 207 -24.69 -3.34 8.40
CA THR A 207 -26.09 -2.89 8.49
C THR A 207 -26.47 -1.96 7.33
N ARG A 208 -27.77 -1.88 6.98
CA ARG A 208 -28.26 -1.09 5.82
C ARG A 208 -27.76 0.36 5.77
N GLY A 209 -27.61 1.02 6.91
CA GLY A 209 -27.10 2.40 6.99
C GLY A 209 -25.61 2.57 6.73
N THR A 210 -24.86 1.47 6.59
CA THR A 210 -23.40 1.48 6.43
C THR A 210 -22.93 0.96 5.06
N TRP A 211 -23.84 0.64 4.15
CA TRP A 211 -23.53 0.01 2.87
C TRP A 211 -22.57 0.81 2.00
N ASP A 212 -22.74 2.13 1.91
CA ASP A 212 -21.83 2.99 1.13
C ASP A 212 -20.40 2.92 1.68
N ARG A 213 -20.26 2.89 3.01
CA ARG A 213 -18.96 2.69 3.66
C ARG A 213 -18.42 1.30 3.36
N CYS A 214 -19.22 0.23 3.54
CA CYS A 214 -18.79 -1.12 3.22
C CYS A 214 -18.29 -1.24 1.77
N LYS A 215 -18.95 -0.60 0.81
CA LYS A 215 -18.52 -0.56 -0.59
C LYS A 215 -17.14 0.09 -0.75
N THR A 216 -16.91 1.22 -0.10
CA THR A 216 -15.61 1.90 -0.10
C THR A 216 -14.50 1.04 0.50
N TYR A 217 -14.77 0.38 1.63
CA TYR A 217 -13.77 -0.42 2.34
C TYR A 217 -13.58 -1.85 1.78
N LEU A 218 -14.47 -2.31 0.89
CA LEU A 218 -14.47 -3.68 0.37
C LEU A 218 -13.19 -3.99 -0.42
N SER A 219 -12.80 -3.14 -1.36
CA SER A 219 -11.59 -3.34 -2.17
C SER A 219 -10.34 -3.40 -1.30
N HIS A 220 -10.21 -2.49 -0.32
CA HIS A 220 -9.10 -2.49 0.62
C HIS A 220 -9.06 -3.76 1.48
N SER A 221 -10.23 -4.26 1.89
CA SER A 221 -10.36 -5.49 2.66
C SER A 221 -9.95 -6.70 1.84
N LEU A 222 -10.55 -6.86 0.65
CA LEU A 222 -10.26 -7.96 -0.28
C LEU A 222 -8.80 -7.98 -0.69
N LYS A 223 -8.20 -6.80 -0.94
CA LYS A 223 -6.78 -6.71 -1.27
C LYS A 223 -5.90 -7.29 -0.16
N ALA A 224 -6.18 -6.97 1.10
CA ALA A 224 -5.47 -7.55 2.22
C ALA A 224 -5.55 -9.09 2.19
N PHE A 225 -6.73 -9.69 1.96
CA PHE A 225 -6.88 -11.16 1.93
C PHE A 225 -6.10 -11.89 0.84
N THR A 226 -5.78 -11.21 -0.26
CA THR A 226 -5.00 -11.83 -1.34
C THR A 226 -3.51 -11.98 -1.01
N LEU A 227 -3.07 -11.46 0.15
CA LEU A 227 -1.67 -11.39 0.54
C LEU A 227 -1.31 -12.51 1.52
N PRO A 228 -0.26 -13.31 1.25
CA PRO A 228 0.19 -14.39 2.15
C PRO A 228 0.49 -13.92 3.58
N GLU A 229 0.91 -12.67 3.75
CA GLU A 229 1.22 -12.07 5.03
C GLU A 229 0.02 -11.99 5.97
N MET A 230 -1.21 -11.96 5.43
CA MET A 230 -2.43 -11.85 6.23
C MET A 230 -2.86 -13.18 6.87
N GLU A 231 -2.32 -14.31 6.39
CA GLU A 231 -2.59 -15.62 6.99
C GLU A 231 -1.96 -15.77 8.37
N GLN A 232 -0.97 -14.92 8.70
CA GLN A 232 -0.28 -14.91 9.98
C GLN A 232 -1.13 -14.30 11.11
N HIS A 233 -2.20 -13.59 10.78
CA HIS A 233 -3.02 -12.80 11.72
C HIS A 233 -4.40 -13.43 11.97
N THR A 234 -4.44 -14.75 12.15
CA THR A 234 -5.63 -15.62 12.22
C THR A 234 -6.85 -14.99 12.88
N HIS A 235 -6.70 -14.46 14.10
CA HIS A 235 -7.82 -13.87 14.85
C HIS A 235 -8.39 -12.59 14.21
N LEU A 236 -7.53 -11.64 13.82
CA LEU A 236 -7.94 -10.38 13.20
C LEU A 236 -8.52 -10.63 11.80
N THR A 237 -7.89 -11.52 11.04
CA THR A 237 -8.35 -11.99 9.73
C THR A 237 -9.76 -12.56 9.83
N ALA A 238 -9.98 -13.46 10.80
CA ALA A 238 -11.27 -14.07 11.01
C ALA A 238 -12.36 -13.07 11.44
N LYS A 239 -12.02 -12.08 12.28
CA LYS A 239 -12.95 -11.00 12.67
C LYS A 239 -13.37 -10.15 11.45
N LEU A 240 -12.43 -9.81 10.58
CA LEU A 240 -12.71 -9.05 9.36
C LEU A 240 -13.57 -9.87 8.38
N LEU A 241 -13.25 -11.15 8.18
CA LEU A 241 -14.03 -12.05 7.32
C LEU A 241 -15.48 -12.14 7.76
N THR A 242 -15.75 -12.33 9.05
CA THR A 242 -17.13 -12.39 9.57
C THR A 242 -17.93 -11.14 9.21
N LYS A 243 -17.35 -9.94 9.28
CA LYS A 243 -18.02 -8.69 8.90
C LYS A 243 -18.24 -8.57 7.39
N LEU A 244 -17.25 -8.95 6.59
CA LEU A 244 -17.36 -8.94 5.13
C LEU A 244 -18.46 -9.88 4.66
N THR A 245 -18.51 -11.07 5.24
CA THR A 245 -19.54 -12.04 4.89
C THR A 245 -20.94 -11.56 5.23
N LEU A 246 -21.13 -10.90 6.37
CA LEU A 246 -22.41 -10.27 6.71
C LEU A 246 -22.84 -9.26 5.64
N TYR A 247 -21.92 -8.42 5.18
CA TYR A 247 -22.18 -7.46 4.12
C TYR A 247 -22.49 -8.15 2.77
N LEU A 248 -21.67 -9.11 2.34
CA LEU A 248 -21.88 -9.84 1.07
C LEU A 248 -23.20 -10.60 1.05
N ASN A 249 -23.59 -11.23 2.17
CA ASN A 249 -24.89 -11.86 2.31
C ASN A 249 -26.03 -10.87 2.05
N GLN A 250 -25.93 -9.65 2.59
CA GLN A 250 -26.92 -8.60 2.39
C GLN A 250 -26.95 -8.05 0.96
N GLN A 251 -25.81 -8.05 0.26
CA GLN A 251 -25.71 -7.64 -1.14
C GLN A 251 -26.18 -8.72 -2.13
N GLY A 252 -26.43 -9.95 -1.67
CA GLY A 252 -26.83 -11.06 -2.55
C GLY A 252 -25.68 -11.90 -3.10
N SER A 253 -24.43 -11.56 -2.75
CA SER A 253 -23.23 -12.30 -3.15
C SER A 253 -23.03 -13.56 -2.31
N TRP A 254 -24.01 -14.48 -2.31
CA TRP A 254 -24.03 -15.61 -1.38
C TRP A 254 -22.90 -16.64 -1.60
N LYS A 255 -22.39 -16.77 -2.82
CA LYS A 255 -21.27 -17.69 -3.11
C LYS A 255 -19.96 -17.20 -2.51
N GLU A 256 -19.63 -15.93 -2.74
CA GLU A 256 -18.46 -15.27 -2.13
C GLU A 256 -18.59 -15.27 -0.60
N ALA A 257 -19.79 -15.02 -0.08
CA ALA A 257 -20.09 -15.11 1.34
C ALA A 257 -19.82 -16.51 1.92
N GLU A 258 -20.23 -17.58 1.24
CA GLU A 258 -19.98 -18.96 1.68
C GLU A 258 -18.46 -19.23 1.80
N GLU A 259 -17.69 -18.89 0.78
CA GLU A 259 -16.24 -19.08 0.75
C GLU A 259 -15.54 -18.34 1.90
N LEU A 260 -15.89 -17.07 2.11
CA LEU A 260 -15.30 -16.27 3.19
C LEU A 260 -15.74 -16.75 4.59
N ASN A 261 -16.99 -17.22 4.76
CA ASN A 261 -17.46 -17.78 6.03
C ASN A 261 -16.77 -19.10 6.38
N LEU A 262 -16.55 -19.98 5.40
CA LEU A 262 -15.84 -21.25 5.64
C LEU A 262 -14.44 -20.99 6.16
N ARG A 263 -13.72 -20.07 5.51
CA ARG A 263 -12.39 -19.63 5.95
C ARG A 263 -12.44 -18.96 7.34
N ALA A 264 -13.42 -18.09 7.58
CA ALA A 264 -13.58 -17.45 8.89
C ALA A 264 -13.81 -18.49 10.00
N LEU A 265 -14.65 -19.48 9.75
CA LEU A 265 -14.98 -20.52 10.71
C LEU A 265 -13.76 -21.38 11.05
N GLU A 266 -12.99 -21.79 10.04
CA GLU A 266 -11.75 -22.55 10.23
C GLU A 266 -10.76 -21.77 11.11
N LEU A 267 -10.46 -20.52 10.74
CA LEU A 267 -9.56 -19.66 11.50
C LEU A 267 -10.04 -19.42 12.94
N GLN A 268 -11.35 -19.24 13.17
CA GLN A 268 -11.90 -19.08 14.54
C GLN A 268 -11.81 -20.39 15.34
N LYS A 269 -12.06 -21.54 14.72
CA LYS A 269 -11.95 -22.86 15.37
C LYS A 269 -10.51 -23.14 15.79
N GLU A 270 -9.54 -22.86 14.91
CA GLU A 270 -8.12 -23.06 15.20
C GLU A 270 -7.61 -22.10 16.29
N ALA A 271 -7.99 -20.82 16.22
CA ALA A 271 -7.47 -19.82 17.14
C ALA A 271 -8.13 -19.85 18.53
N LEU A 272 -9.44 -20.09 18.61
CA LEU A 272 -10.23 -19.89 19.83
C LEU A 272 -11.03 -21.12 20.26
N GLY A 273 -11.10 -22.15 19.41
CA GLY A 273 -11.90 -23.34 19.63
C GLY A 273 -13.34 -23.22 19.12
N GLU A 274 -13.96 -24.38 18.88
CA GLU A 274 -15.28 -24.49 18.22
C GLU A 274 -16.43 -23.87 19.01
N LYS A 275 -16.35 -23.85 20.34
CA LYS A 275 -17.40 -23.30 21.22
C LYS A 275 -17.26 -21.80 21.46
N HIS A 276 -16.20 -21.17 20.94
CA HIS A 276 -16.00 -19.74 21.14
C HIS A 276 -17.13 -18.94 20.44
N PRO A 277 -17.65 -17.85 21.06
CA PRO A 277 -18.71 -17.03 20.46
C PRO A 277 -18.45 -16.60 19.00
N SER A 278 -17.20 -16.29 18.66
CA SER A 278 -16.81 -15.94 17.28
C SER A 278 -16.97 -17.10 16.28
N ALA A 279 -16.66 -18.34 16.68
CA ALA A 279 -16.84 -19.52 15.84
C ALA A 279 -18.33 -19.82 15.65
N LEU A 280 -19.13 -19.72 16.73
CA LEU A 280 -20.59 -19.88 16.68
C LEU A 280 -21.26 -18.83 15.79
N LEU A 281 -20.79 -17.57 15.83
CA LEU A 281 -21.27 -16.51 14.95
C LEU A 281 -20.97 -16.83 13.48
N ALA A 282 -19.76 -17.31 13.16
CA ALA A 282 -19.40 -17.72 11.81
C ALA A 282 -20.27 -18.89 11.31
N MET A 283 -20.56 -19.87 12.16
CA MET A 283 -21.51 -20.95 11.84
C MET A 283 -22.92 -20.42 11.56
N GLY A 284 -23.43 -19.53 12.41
CA GLY A 284 -24.75 -18.91 12.21
C GLY A 284 -24.85 -18.13 10.90
N ASN A 285 -23.78 -17.41 10.54
CA ASN A 285 -23.70 -16.72 9.26
C ASN A 285 -23.71 -17.70 8.07
N LEU A 286 -22.99 -18.83 8.18
CA LEU A 286 -22.95 -19.86 7.14
C LEU A 286 -24.31 -20.51 6.92
N VAL A 287 -25.04 -20.81 8.00
CA VAL A 287 -26.42 -21.30 7.94
C VAL A 287 -27.34 -20.27 7.25
N SER A 288 -27.19 -18.98 7.59
CA SER A 288 -27.95 -17.92 6.91
C SER A 288 -27.63 -17.83 5.42
N THR A 289 -26.35 -18.01 5.04
CA THR A 289 -25.92 -18.05 3.64
C THR A 289 -26.57 -19.23 2.89
N TYR A 290 -26.55 -20.45 3.44
CA TYR A 290 -27.19 -21.61 2.81
C TYR A 290 -28.69 -21.42 2.63
N TRP A 291 -29.37 -20.92 3.67
CA TRP A 291 -30.79 -20.60 3.58
C TRP A 291 -31.10 -19.63 2.44
N ARG A 292 -30.28 -18.58 2.26
CA ARG A 292 -30.43 -17.62 1.15
C ARG A 292 -30.13 -18.23 -0.23
N GLN A 293 -29.27 -19.25 -0.28
CA GLN A 293 -29.01 -20.03 -1.50
C GLN A 293 -30.09 -21.08 -1.80
N GLY A 294 -31.02 -21.34 -0.86
CA GLY A 294 -32.02 -22.40 -0.99
C GLY A 294 -31.48 -23.81 -0.76
N ARG A 295 -30.40 -23.94 0.03
CA ARG A 295 -29.79 -25.21 0.47
C ARG A 295 -30.11 -25.45 1.94
#